data_AF-A0A8T6A185-F1
#
_entry.id   AF-A0A8T6A185-F1
#
_cell.length_a   1.000
_cell.length_b   1.000
_cell.length_c   1.000
_cell.angle_alpha   90.00
_cell.angle_beta   90.00
_cell.angle_gamma   90.00
#
_symmetry.space_group_name_H-M   'P 1'
#
loop_
_entity.id
_entity.type
_entity.pdbx_description
1 polymer ?
#
loop_
_entity_poly.entity_id
_entity_poly.type
_entity_poly.pdbx_seq_one_letter_code
_entity_poly.pdbx_strand_id
1 'polypeptide(L)'
;MERLLIVNADDFGLSKGQNYGIIEACRNGIVTSTTALVNGQAIDHAVQLSRDEPSLAIGMHFVLTMGKPLTAMPGLTRDGVLGKWIWQLAEEDALPLEEITQEL
;
A
#
# COMPACT_ATOMS: atom_id res chain seq x y z
N MET A 1 27.53 -19.48 4.31
CA MET A 1 26.34 -18.85 3.69
C MET A 1 25.99 -17.63 4.52
N GLU A 2 25.95 -16.45 3.92
CA GLU A 2 25.45 -15.25 4.62
C GLU A 2 23.92 -15.35 4.78
N ARG A 3 23.40 -14.80 5.88
CA ARG A 3 21.96 -14.73 6.14
C ARG A 3 21.46 -13.38 5.61
N LEU A 4 20.46 -13.41 4.74
CA LEU A 4 19.80 -12.22 4.22
C LEU A 4 18.55 -11.90 5.05
N LEU A 5 18.38 -10.64 5.45
CA LEU A 5 17.17 -10.13 6.10
C LEU A 5 16.71 -8.87 5.38
N ILE A 6 15.43 -8.85 4.99
CA ILE A 6 14.74 -7.65 4.50
C ILE A 6 13.82 -7.18 5.62
N VAL A 7 13.96 -5.92 6.01
CA VAL A 7 13.06 -5.30 6.99
C VAL A 7 12.17 -4.34 6.22
N ASN A 8 10.93 -4.77 6.00
CA ASN A 8 9.94 -4.01 5.25
C ASN A 8 9.06 -3.20 6.21
N ALA A 9 8.93 -1.90 5.97
CA ALA A 9 7.91 -1.08 6.60
C ALA A 9 6.68 -0.95 5.68
N ASP A 10 5.50 -1.29 6.17
CA ASP A 10 4.26 -1.14 5.38
C ASP A 10 3.74 0.31 5.40
N ASP A 11 2.77 0.58 4.52
CA ASP A 11 1.96 1.80 4.50
C ASP A 11 2.63 3.09 4.00
N PHE A 12 3.65 3.00 3.15
CA PHE A 12 4.21 4.18 2.49
C PHE A 12 3.17 4.81 1.56
N GLY A 13 2.92 6.11 1.70
CA GLY A 13 1.84 6.82 1.01
C GLY A 13 0.52 6.91 1.79
N LEU A 14 0.39 6.28 2.97
CA LEU A 14 -0.81 6.40 3.81
C LEU A 14 -1.03 7.84 4.30
N SER A 15 0.01 8.41 4.92
CA SER A 15 -0.01 9.74 5.51
C SER A 15 1.39 10.35 5.45
N LYS A 16 1.50 11.68 5.54
CA LYS A 16 2.83 12.33 5.61
C LYS A 16 3.62 11.88 6.83
N GLY A 17 2.95 11.64 7.96
CA GLY A 17 3.57 11.13 9.19
C GLY A 17 4.16 9.74 9.01
N GLN A 18 3.41 8.82 8.39
CA GLN A 18 3.92 7.49 8.02
C GLN A 18 5.14 7.59 7.11
N ASN A 19 5.06 8.41 6.06
CA ASN A 19 6.16 8.54 5.11
C ASN A 19 7.45 9.03 5.79
N TYR A 20 7.35 10.07 6.63
CA TYR A 20 8.51 10.55 7.38
C TYR A 20 9.05 9.50 8.35
N GLY A 21 8.17 8.76 9.04
CA GLY A 21 8.58 7.69 9.94
C GLY A 21 9.33 6.57 9.21
N ILE A 22 8.88 6.20 8.01
CA ILE A 22 9.53 5.17 7.18
C ILE A 22 10.90 5.65 6.69
N ILE A 23 10.99 6.89 6.21
CA ILE A 23 12.27 7.49 5.79
C ILE A 23 13.25 7.58 6.97
N GLU A 24 12.78 8.03 8.14
CA GLU A 24 13.59 8.10 9.35
C GLU A 24 14.08 6.71 9.78
N ALA A 25 13.21 5.70 9.74
CA ALA A 25 13.57 4.32 10.07
C ALA A 25 14.51 3.67 9.04
N CYS A 26 14.51 4.15 7.80
CA CYS A 26 15.47 3.75 6.78
C CYS A 26 16.84 4.43 7.02
N ARG A 27 16.86 5.74 7.24
CA ARG A 27 18.09 6.52 7.44
C ARG A 27 18.81 6.20 8.75
N ASN A 28 18.05 6.03 9.83
CA ASN A 28 18.56 5.95 11.19
C ASN A 28 18.19 4.64 11.90
N GLY A 29 17.66 3.66 11.16
CA GLY A 29 17.22 2.39 11.69
C GLY A 29 17.65 1.20 10.85
N ILE A 30 16.81 0.16 10.83
CA ILE A 30 17.10 -1.11 10.15
C ILE A 30 16.19 -1.36 8.94
N VAL A 31 15.30 -0.43 8.61
CA VAL A 31 14.36 -0.59 7.48
C VAL A 31 15.14 -0.54 6.18
N THR A 32 14.97 -1.58 5.36
CA THR A 32 15.65 -1.71 4.07
C THR A 32 14.68 -1.73 2.89
N SER A 33 13.39 -1.95 3.13
CA SER A 33 12.36 -1.76 2.11
C SER A 33 11.06 -1.21 2.67
N THR A 34 10.19 -0.78 1.77
CA THR A 34 8.81 -0.42 2.08
C THR A 34 7.88 -0.83 0.94
N THR A 35 6.57 -0.82 1.19
CA THR A 35 5.55 -1.04 0.16
C THR A 35 4.60 0.16 0.11
N ALA A 36 4.33 0.65 -1.10
CA ALA A 36 3.57 1.87 -1.32
C ALA A 36 2.08 1.60 -1.59
N LEU A 37 1.21 2.30 -0.85
CA LEU A 37 -0.24 2.36 -1.05
C LEU A 37 -0.53 3.35 -2.18
N VAL A 38 -0.65 2.88 -3.41
CA VAL A 38 -0.76 3.76 -4.60
C VAL A 38 -2.04 4.61 -4.59
N ASN A 39 -3.10 4.12 -3.97
CA ASN A 39 -4.33 4.88 -3.74
C ASN A 39 -4.33 5.72 -2.44
N GLY A 40 -3.20 5.73 -1.71
CA GLY A 40 -3.03 6.43 -0.45
C GLY A 40 -3.03 7.95 -0.62
N GLN A 41 -3.57 8.68 0.37
CA GLN A 41 -3.72 10.14 0.30
C GLN A 41 -2.38 10.90 0.23
N ALA A 42 -1.29 10.29 0.68
CA ALA A 42 0.03 10.88 0.70
C ALA A 42 1.00 10.19 -0.28
N ILE A 43 0.50 9.49 -1.31
CA ILE A 43 1.34 8.79 -2.29
C ILE A 43 2.30 9.74 -3.02
N ASP A 44 1.85 10.93 -3.42
CA ASP A 44 2.71 11.91 -4.10
C ASP A 44 3.85 12.40 -3.20
N HIS A 45 3.59 12.54 -1.90
CA HIS A 45 4.61 12.88 -0.92
C HIS A 45 5.61 11.74 -0.73
N ALA A 46 5.15 10.48 -0.76
CA ALA A 46 6.02 9.30 -0.74
C ALA A 46 6.94 9.27 -1.98
N VAL A 47 6.40 9.54 -3.17
CA VAL A 47 7.16 9.61 -4.44
C VAL A 47 8.22 10.73 -4.41
N GLN A 48 7.93 11.86 -3.76
CA GLN A 48 8.93 12.91 -3.58
C GLN A 48 10.07 12.44 -2.69
N LEU A 49 9.74 11.91 -1.51
CA LEU A 49 10.74 11.42 -0.55
C LEU A 49 11.57 10.26 -1.09
N SER A 50 10.99 9.37 -1.89
CA SER A 50 11.72 8.22 -2.46
C SER A 50 12.84 8.65 -3.40
N ARG A 51 12.72 9.79 -4.08
CA ARG A 51 13.79 10.31 -4.94
C ARG A 51 15.02 10.73 -4.15
N ASP A 52 14.81 11.15 -2.90
CA ASP A 52 15.86 11.57 -1.97
C ASP A 52 16.39 10.40 -1.12
N GLU A 53 15.85 9.19 -1.28
CA GLU A 53 16.25 7.99 -0.53
C GLU A 53 16.43 6.77 -1.45
N PRO A 54 17.47 6.76 -2.32
CA PRO A 54 17.70 5.67 -3.27
C PRO A 54 18.10 4.35 -2.60
N SER A 55 18.44 4.36 -1.30
CA SER A 55 18.78 3.16 -0.54
C SER A 55 17.55 2.35 -0.10
N LEU A 56 16.37 2.98 -0.07
CA LEU A 56 15.11 2.34 0.29
C LEU A 56 14.52 1.60 -0.92
N ALA A 57 14.45 0.27 -0.84
CA ALA A 57 13.71 -0.50 -1.84
C ALA A 57 12.21 -0.29 -1.69
N ILE A 58 11.48 -0.09 -2.78
CA ILE A 58 10.03 0.20 -2.76
C ILE A 58 9.28 -0.83 -3.60
N GLY A 59 8.40 -1.58 -2.93
CA GLY A 59 7.41 -2.45 -3.55
C GLY A 59 6.02 -1.82 -3.60
N MET A 60 5.05 -2.58 -4.09
CA MET A 60 3.64 -2.18 -4.15
C MET A 60 2.86 -2.82 -3.00
N HIS A 61 2.05 -2.03 -2.30
CA HIS A 61 1.13 -2.50 -1.28
C HIS A 61 -0.29 -2.51 -1.87
N PHE A 62 -0.82 -3.70 -2.17
CA PHE A 62 -2.16 -3.83 -2.73
C PHE A 62 -3.24 -3.43 -1.72
N VAL A 63 -4.23 -2.64 -2.16
CA VAL A 63 -5.26 -2.06 -1.28
C VAL A 63 -6.65 -2.38 -1.79
N LEU A 64 -7.38 -3.19 -1.01
CA LEU A 64 -8.79 -3.55 -1.30
C LEU A 64 -9.73 -3.22 -0.12
N THR A 65 -9.23 -2.56 0.92
CA THR A 65 -9.92 -2.40 2.21
C THR A 65 -10.07 -0.95 2.67
N MET A 66 -9.50 0.01 1.94
CA MET A 66 -9.56 1.43 2.29
C MET A 66 -9.33 2.35 1.09
N GLY A 67 -9.76 3.60 1.22
CA GLY A 67 -9.58 4.62 0.20
C GLY A 67 -10.52 4.45 -0.98
N LYS A 68 -10.26 5.19 -2.06
CA LYS A 68 -10.93 5.01 -3.35
C LYS A 68 -10.12 4.03 -4.19
N PRO A 69 -10.75 3.17 -5.00
CA PRO A 69 -10.02 2.41 -6.00
C PRO A 69 -9.48 3.35 -7.10
N LEU A 70 -8.48 2.88 -7.84
CA LEU A 70 -7.92 3.55 -9.02
C LEU A 70 -8.79 3.30 -10.26
N THR A 71 -9.52 2.18 -10.28
CA THR A 71 -10.44 1.76 -11.33
C THR A 71 -11.88 1.68 -10.83
N ALA A 72 -12.82 1.34 -11.71
CA ALA A 72 -14.23 1.18 -11.33
C ALA A 72 -14.44 -0.19 -10.67
N MET A 73 -14.80 -0.20 -9.38
CA MET A 73 -15.07 -1.43 -8.62
C MET A 73 -16.50 -1.44 -8.02
N PRO A 74 -17.57 -1.48 -8.83
CA PRO A 74 -18.95 -1.42 -8.34
C PRO A 74 -19.34 -2.65 -7.50
N GLY A 75 -18.76 -3.83 -7.73
CA GLY A 75 -19.00 -5.02 -6.93
C GLY A 75 -18.40 -4.91 -5.53
N LEU A 76 -17.23 -4.27 -5.42
CA LEU A 76 -16.50 -4.18 -4.16
C LEU A 76 -16.75 -2.88 -3.39
N THR A 77 -17.00 -1.74 -4.02
CA THR A 77 -17.11 -0.45 -3.29
C THR A 77 -18.49 -0.23 -2.65
N ARG A 78 -18.52 0.62 -1.62
CA ARG A 78 -19.74 1.20 -1.04
C ARG A 78 -19.53 2.71 -1.00
N ASP A 79 -20.46 3.50 -1.55
CA ASP A 79 -20.28 4.95 -1.73
C ASP A 79 -18.96 5.35 -2.41
N GLY A 80 -18.47 4.51 -3.33
CA GLY A 80 -17.23 4.72 -4.08
C GLY A 80 -15.94 4.55 -3.27
N VAL A 81 -16.01 4.01 -2.04
CA VAL A 81 -14.84 3.68 -1.22
C VAL A 81 -14.70 2.17 -1.03
N LEU A 82 -13.48 1.71 -0.83
CA LEU A 82 -13.13 0.36 -0.41
C LEU A 82 -13.29 0.22 1.11
N GLY A 83 -13.49 -1.01 1.57
CA GLY A 83 -13.77 -1.27 2.99
C GLY A 83 -13.63 -2.73 3.39
N LYS A 84 -13.70 -2.97 4.70
CA LYS A 84 -13.51 -4.29 5.31
C LYS A 84 -14.64 -5.29 5.02
N TRP A 85 -15.71 -4.89 4.33
CA TRP A 85 -16.74 -5.83 3.89
C TRP A 85 -16.23 -6.85 2.86
N ILE A 86 -15.06 -6.64 2.23
CA ILE A 86 -14.40 -7.65 1.40
C ILE A 86 -14.29 -9.01 2.10
N TRP A 87 -14.11 -9.03 3.43
CA TRP A 87 -14.03 -10.27 4.20
C TRP A 87 -15.34 -11.06 4.13
N GLN A 88 -16.48 -10.39 4.23
CA GLN A 88 -17.79 -11.03 4.07
C GLN A 88 -17.97 -11.55 2.64
N LEU A 89 -17.62 -10.76 1.62
CA LEU A 89 -17.71 -11.25 0.23
C LEU A 89 -16.80 -12.47 0.00
N ALA A 90 -15.63 -12.53 0.66
CA ALA A 90 -14.74 -13.67 0.58
C ALA A 90 -15.33 -14.91 1.27
N GLU A 91 -15.94 -14.76 2.44
CA GLU A 91 -16.63 -15.85 3.15
C GLU A 91 -17.83 -16.40 2.36
N GLU A 92 -18.50 -15.54 1.59
CA GLU A 92 -19.65 -15.88 0.74
C GLU A 92 -19.26 -16.34 -0.68
N ASP A 93 -17.96 -16.46 -0.99
CA ASP A 93 -17.43 -16.78 -2.33
C ASP A 93 -17.98 -15.84 -3.44
N ALA A 94 -18.14 -14.56 -3.08
CA ALA A 94 -18.78 -13.51 -3.88
C ALA A 94 -17.82 -12.39 -4.29
N LEU A 95 -16.50 -12.62 -4.23
CA LEU A 95 -15.51 -11.61 -4.62
C LEU A 95 -15.60 -11.29 -6.12
N PRO A 96 -15.65 -10.01 -6.51
CA PRO A 96 -15.60 -9.62 -7.92
C PRO A 96 -14.16 -9.74 -8.45
N LEU A 97 -13.72 -10.96 -8.73
CA LEU A 97 -12.33 -11.28 -9.09
C LEU A 97 -11.83 -10.56 -10.36
N GLU A 98 -12.72 -10.30 -11.32
CA GLU A 98 -12.38 -9.54 -12.53
C GLU A 98 -12.08 -8.07 -12.20
N GLU A 99 -12.91 -7.42 -11.37
CA GLU A 99 -12.67 -6.05 -10.90
C GLU A 99 -11.37 -5.97 -10.08
N ILE A 100 -11.14 -6.94 -9.19
CA ILE A 100 -9.91 -7.00 -8.38
C ILE A 100 -8.69 -7.17 -9.28
N THR A 101 -8.76 -8.03 -10.29
CA THR A 101 -7.65 -8.24 -11.23
C THR A 101 -7.35 -7.00 -12.06
N GLN A 102 -8.36 -6.18 -12.37
CA GLN A 102 -8.18 -4.92 -13.09
C GLN A 102 -7.59 -3.81 -12.20
N GLU A 103 -7.92 -3.81 -10.91
CA GLU A 103 -7.47 -2.81 -9.94
C GLU A 103 -5.98 -2.97 -9.56
N LEU A 104 -5.49 -4.21 -9.49
CA LEU A 104 -4.13 -4.55 -9.02
C LEU A 104 -3.10 -4.60 -10.15
#